data_AF-A0A4D9DE77-F1
#
_entry.id   AF-A0A4D9DE77-F1
#
_cell.length_a   1.000
_cell.length_b   1.000
_cell.length_c   1.000
_cell.angle_alpha   90.00
_cell.angle_beta   90.00
_cell.angle_gamma   90.00
#
_symmetry.space_group_name_H-M   'P 1'
#
loop_
_entity.id
_entity.type
_entity.pdbx_description
1 polymer ?
#
loop_
_entity_poly.entity_id
_entity_poly.type
_entity_poly.pdbx_seq_one_letter_code
_entity_poly.pdbx_strand_id
1 'polypeptide(L)'
;MPRPSSSFPLLLLILLPGVSTHCHTGTAEECEEHTAFVPGHDLAGEGIDVTTLGRKGAYLVDNSHWQRPDGTCTLCRNALLEGQLQRLPLAAADWRKKVSCRRKLSSAVKESAMGVVRAAGAVVQNDWKVGLEVEVKPSTNTQVTLAGSHSTLAEFSTEKSQQDKYSFTSHEVSCAYYT
;
A
#
# COMPACT_ATOMS: atom_id res chain seq x y z
N MET A 1 -24.30 55.37 31.02
CA MET A 1 -23.46 54.23 31.45
C MET A 1 -24.01 52.95 30.82
N PRO A 2 -23.32 52.31 29.87
CA PRO A 2 -23.63 50.94 29.46
C PRO A 2 -22.69 49.94 30.14
N ARG A 3 -23.23 48.82 30.62
CA ARG A 3 -22.48 47.69 31.19
C ARG A 3 -21.79 46.91 30.05
N PRO A 4 -20.53 46.48 30.20
CA PRO A 4 -19.95 45.53 29.27
C PRO A 4 -20.40 44.11 29.67
N SER A 5 -21.16 43.48 28.79
CA SER A 5 -21.42 42.04 28.81
C SER A 5 -20.13 41.31 28.45
N SER A 6 -19.51 40.67 29.45
CA SER A 6 -18.33 39.81 29.27
C SER A 6 -18.75 38.48 28.64
N SER A 7 -18.75 38.42 27.31
CA SER A 7 -18.83 37.17 26.57
C SER A 7 -17.51 36.41 26.73
N PHE A 8 -17.47 35.41 27.61
CA PHE A 8 -16.37 34.45 27.67
C PHE A 8 -16.37 33.62 26.38
N PRO A 9 -15.31 33.65 25.54
CA PRO A 9 -15.23 32.77 24.40
C PRO A 9 -14.87 31.36 24.89
N LEU A 10 -15.87 30.48 24.91
CA LEU A 10 -15.73 29.03 25.05
C LEU A 10 -15.16 28.44 23.75
N LEU A 11 -14.00 28.92 23.31
CA LEU A 11 -13.40 28.57 22.01
C LEU A 11 -11.93 28.13 22.15
N LEU A 12 -11.64 27.30 23.16
CA LEU A 12 -10.29 26.75 23.38
C LEU A 12 -10.24 25.22 23.42
N LEU A 13 -11.18 24.54 22.74
CA LEU A 13 -11.22 23.06 22.65
C LEU A 13 -10.85 22.51 21.26
N ILE A 14 -10.39 23.36 20.32
CA ILE A 14 -10.12 22.96 18.92
C ILE A 14 -8.60 22.74 18.67
N LEU A 15 -7.76 22.82 19.70
CA LEU A 15 -6.29 22.67 19.59
C LEU A 15 -5.75 21.37 20.17
N LEU A 16 -6.60 20.33 20.33
CA LEU A 16 -6.07 18.98 20.51
C LEU A 16 -5.59 18.51 19.13
N PRO A 17 -4.28 18.29 18.91
CA PRO A 17 -3.82 17.64 17.68
C PRO A 17 -4.60 16.34 17.58
N GLY A 18 -5.29 16.15 16.46
CA GLY A 18 -6.26 15.08 16.29
C GLY A 18 -5.68 13.76 16.77
N VAL A 19 -6.05 13.36 17.98
CA VAL A 19 -5.71 12.06 18.52
C VAL A 19 -6.39 11.11 17.55
N SER A 20 -5.59 10.45 16.73
CA SER A 20 -6.06 9.46 15.78
C SER A 20 -6.90 8.49 16.61
N THR A 21 -8.23 8.51 16.47
CA THR A 21 -9.13 7.80 17.40
C THR A 21 -8.97 6.29 17.37
N HIS A 22 -8.08 5.78 16.50
CA HIS A 22 -7.81 4.38 16.28
C HIS A 22 -6.46 3.93 16.82
N CYS A 23 -5.46 4.81 16.97
CA CYS A 23 -4.13 4.43 17.44
C CYS A 23 -3.70 5.33 18.60
N HIS A 24 -3.03 4.75 19.58
CA HIS A 24 -2.54 5.48 20.75
C HIS A 24 -1.17 4.93 21.19
N THR A 25 -0.50 5.69 22.05
CA THR A 25 0.72 5.20 22.69
C THR A 25 0.33 4.32 23.89
N GLY A 26 0.70 3.05 23.83
CA GLY A 26 0.49 2.09 24.92
C GLY A 26 1.64 2.13 25.92
N THR A 27 1.36 1.74 27.16
CA THR A 27 2.37 1.47 28.19
C THR A 27 3.20 0.23 27.83
N ALA A 28 4.36 0.07 28.47
CA ALA A 28 5.20 -1.12 28.24
C ALA A 28 4.46 -2.44 28.48
N GLU A 29 3.60 -2.49 29.51
CA GLU A 29 2.80 -3.68 29.84
C GLU A 29 1.75 -3.98 28.76
N GLU A 30 0.95 -2.99 28.35
CA GLU A 30 -0.03 -3.15 27.26
C GLU A 30 0.64 -3.57 25.94
N CYS A 31 1.82 -3.00 25.68
CA CYS A 31 2.58 -3.32 24.50
C CYS A 31 3.05 -4.77 24.49
N GLU A 32 3.51 -5.31 25.62
CA GLU A 32 3.89 -6.72 25.73
C GLU A 32 2.68 -7.66 25.67
N GLU A 33 1.54 -7.28 26.25
CA GLU A 33 0.29 -8.07 26.21
C GLU A 33 -0.20 -8.27 24.77
N HIS A 34 -0.18 -7.22 23.95
CA HIS A 34 -0.71 -7.27 22.59
C HIS A 34 0.38 -7.58 21.56
N THR A 35 0.50 -8.85 21.17
CA THR A 35 1.60 -9.33 20.30
C THR A 35 1.34 -9.24 18.80
N ALA A 36 0.08 -9.13 18.37
CA ALA A 36 -0.27 -9.10 16.95
C ALA A 36 0.08 -7.75 16.31
N PHE A 37 0.60 -7.79 15.08
CA PHE A 37 0.80 -6.59 14.27
C PHE A 37 -0.43 -6.25 13.44
N VAL A 38 -0.51 -5.00 12.98
CA VAL A 38 -1.49 -4.60 11.98
C VAL A 38 -1.32 -5.42 10.68
N PRO A 39 -2.41 -5.73 9.94
CA PRO A 39 -2.33 -6.52 8.71
C PRO A 39 -1.45 -5.86 7.65
N GLY A 40 -0.56 -6.65 7.04
CA GLY A 40 0.35 -6.18 6.00
C GLY A 40 1.50 -5.30 6.50
N HIS A 41 1.78 -5.26 7.81
CA HIS A 41 2.90 -4.51 8.38
C HIS A 41 4.25 -4.85 7.73
N ASP A 42 4.44 -6.07 7.24
CA ASP A 42 5.64 -6.56 6.59
C ASP A 42 5.69 -6.27 5.08
N LEU A 43 4.59 -5.82 4.47
CA LEU A 43 4.56 -5.54 3.03
C LEU A 43 5.23 -4.20 2.69
N ALA A 44 5.11 -3.20 3.57
CA ALA A 44 5.74 -1.92 3.36
C ALA A 44 7.27 -2.04 3.55
N GLY A 45 8.07 -1.62 2.58
CA GLY A 45 9.53 -1.73 2.69
C GLY A 45 10.10 -3.12 2.33
N GLU A 46 9.26 -4.09 1.94
CA GLU A 46 9.71 -5.28 1.22
C GLU A 46 10.14 -4.87 -0.21
N GLY A 47 11.32 -5.31 -0.64
CA GLY A 47 11.83 -5.05 -1.97
C GLY A 47 11.02 -5.75 -3.06
N ILE A 48 10.84 -5.08 -4.19
CA ILE A 48 10.13 -5.61 -5.36
C ILE A 48 11.08 -5.59 -6.56
N ASP A 49 11.07 -6.66 -7.34
CA ASP A 49 11.71 -6.71 -8.64
C ASP A 49 10.73 -6.19 -9.70
N VAL A 50 10.95 -4.97 -10.18
CA VAL A 50 10.04 -4.29 -11.11
C VAL A 50 9.82 -5.07 -12.42
N THR A 51 10.78 -5.92 -12.82
CA THR A 51 10.69 -6.68 -14.07
C THR A 51 9.75 -7.87 -13.95
N THR A 52 9.75 -8.54 -12.80
CA THR A 52 8.86 -9.68 -12.53
C THR A 52 7.57 -9.26 -11.84
N LEU A 53 7.54 -8.05 -11.26
CA LEU A 53 6.54 -7.55 -10.30
C LEU A 53 6.46 -8.42 -9.03
N GLY A 54 7.47 -9.27 -8.80
CA GLY A 54 7.56 -10.17 -7.68
C GLY A 54 8.22 -9.52 -6.46
N ARG A 55 7.79 -9.94 -5.28
CA ARG A 55 8.42 -9.57 -4.01
C ARG A 55 9.72 -10.34 -3.83
N LYS A 56 10.74 -9.70 -3.27
CA LYS A 56 12.09 -10.28 -3.12
C LYS A 56 12.33 -10.95 -1.78
N GLY A 57 11.45 -10.79 -0.78
CA GLY A 57 11.71 -11.25 0.59
C GLY A 57 12.90 -10.56 1.25
N ALA A 58 13.38 -9.45 0.68
CA ALA A 58 14.44 -8.62 1.23
C ALA A 58 13.84 -7.32 1.73
N TYR A 59 14.05 -6.99 3.00
CA TYR A 59 13.41 -5.87 3.66
C TYR A 59 14.40 -4.70 3.80
N LEU A 60 14.07 -3.57 3.17
CA LEU A 60 14.85 -2.33 3.25
C LEU A 60 14.51 -1.53 4.51
N VAL A 61 13.35 -1.80 5.10
CA VAL A 61 12.84 -1.16 6.31
C VAL A 61 12.51 -2.27 7.31
N ASP A 62 13.03 -2.17 8.53
CA ASP A 62 12.74 -3.11 9.59
C ASP A 62 11.38 -2.79 10.23
N ASN A 63 10.34 -3.49 9.77
CA ASN A 63 9.00 -3.39 10.33
C ASN A 63 8.74 -4.38 11.47
N SER A 64 9.75 -5.14 11.89
CA SER A 64 9.64 -5.96 13.10
C SER A 64 9.83 -5.13 14.37
N HIS A 65 10.46 -3.95 14.26
CA HIS A 65 10.71 -3.07 15.38
C HIS A 65 9.50 -2.18 15.69
N TRP A 66 8.93 -2.36 16.89
CA TRP A 66 7.69 -1.70 17.34
C TRP A 66 7.87 -0.93 18.66
N GLN A 67 8.89 -1.27 19.44
CA GLN A 67 9.11 -0.74 20.79
C GLN A 67 10.02 0.48 20.75
N ARG A 68 9.62 1.54 21.44
CA ARG A 68 10.46 2.74 21.63
C ARG A 68 11.49 2.50 22.74
N PRO A 69 12.54 3.34 22.84
CA PRO A 69 13.56 3.21 23.88
C PRO A 69 13.02 3.28 25.31
N ASP A 70 11.88 3.92 25.53
CA ASP A 70 11.19 4.02 26.83
C ASP A 70 10.27 2.82 27.13
N GLY A 71 10.28 1.80 26.27
CA GLY A 71 9.46 0.60 26.39
C GLY A 71 8.03 0.75 25.84
N THR A 72 7.59 1.97 25.49
CA THR A 72 6.26 2.21 24.94
C THR A 72 6.18 1.80 23.47
N CYS A 73 4.96 1.71 22.93
CA CYS A 73 4.72 1.42 21.53
C CYS A 73 3.48 2.13 21.01
N THR A 74 3.20 2.01 19.70
CA THR A 74 1.92 2.44 19.14
C THR A 74 1.00 1.23 18.99
N LEU A 75 -0.17 1.29 19.62
CA LEU A 75 -1.22 0.29 19.52
C LEU A 75 -2.40 0.85 18.74
N CYS A 76 -2.83 0.12 17.71
CA CYS A 76 -3.95 0.45 16.85
C CYS A 76 -5.11 -0.53 17.05
N ARG A 77 -6.31 0.01 17.28
CA ARG A 77 -7.55 -0.76 17.40
C ARG A 77 -8.08 -1.12 16.01
N ASN A 78 -8.16 -2.41 15.72
CA ASN A 78 -8.65 -2.90 14.44
C ASN A 78 -10.12 -3.31 14.48
N ALA A 79 -11.01 -2.40 14.07
CA ALA A 79 -12.44 -2.67 14.02
C ALA A 79 -12.87 -3.71 12.95
N LEU A 80 -11.97 -4.16 12.08
CA LEU A 80 -12.23 -5.28 11.15
C LEU A 80 -11.89 -6.64 11.74
N LEU A 81 -11.14 -6.67 12.85
CA LEU A 81 -10.74 -7.85 13.59
C LEU A 81 -11.20 -7.69 15.05
N GLU A 82 -12.51 -7.55 15.22
CA GLU A 82 -13.19 -7.54 16.54
C GLU A 82 -12.71 -6.45 17.52
N GLY A 83 -12.05 -5.40 17.01
CA GLY A 83 -11.51 -4.34 17.86
C GLY A 83 -10.22 -4.73 18.58
N GLN A 84 -9.52 -5.77 18.13
CA GLN A 84 -8.22 -6.17 18.67
C GLN A 84 -7.22 -5.00 18.61
N LEU A 85 -6.47 -4.82 19.69
CA LEU A 85 -5.31 -3.93 19.71
C LEU A 85 -4.11 -4.62 19.04
N GLN A 86 -3.49 -3.92 18.10
CA GLN A 86 -2.42 -4.44 17.27
C GLN A 86 -1.24 -3.45 17.24
N ARG A 87 -0.02 -3.98 17.31
CA ARG A 87 1.22 -3.20 17.23
C ARG A 87 1.37 -2.59 15.84
N LEU A 88 1.73 -1.31 15.82
CA LEU A 88 2.18 -0.61 14.62
C LEU A 88 3.71 -0.51 14.66
N PRO A 89 4.44 -0.93 13.62
CA PRO A 89 5.90 -0.76 13.55
C PRO A 89 6.31 0.71 13.67
N LEU A 90 7.49 0.99 14.22
CA LEU A 90 7.98 2.37 14.36
C LEU A 90 8.17 3.06 13.01
N ALA A 91 8.53 2.32 11.97
CA ALA A 91 8.72 2.85 10.62
C ALA A 91 7.40 3.10 9.87
N ALA A 92 6.27 2.66 10.40
CA ALA A 92 4.95 2.85 9.82
C ALA A 92 4.22 4.04 10.46
N ALA A 93 3.58 4.85 9.63
CA ALA A 93 2.75 5.97 10.04
C ALA A 93 1.35 5.85 9.42
N ASP A 94 0.39 6.57 9.99
CA ASP A 94 -0.95 6.78 9.42
C ASP A 94 -1.77 5.51 9.09
N TRP A 95 -1.45 4.37 9.72
CA TRP A 95 -2.26 3.16 9.55
C TRP A 95 -3.70 3.41 9.94
N ARG A 96 -4.61 3.11 9.02
CA ARG A 96 -6.04 3.27 9.27
C ARG A 96 -6.86 2.22 8.54
N LYS A 97 -7.97 1.86 9.17
CA LYS A 97 -9.07 1.16 8.49
C LYS A 97 -9.57 2.04 7.34
N LYS A 98 -9.55 1.49 6.13
CA LYS A 98 -10.20 2.06 4.94
C LYS A 98 -10.94 0.96 4.21
N VAL A 99 -12.22 0.77 4.52
CA VAL A 99 -13.05 -0.18 3.78
C VAL A 99 -13.57 0.49 2.52
N SER A 100 -13.02 0.11 1.38
CA SER A 100 -13.49 0.49 0.06
C SER A 100 -13.56 -0.75 -0.81
N CYS A 101 -14.71 -1.40 -0.78
CA CYS A 101 -15.01 -2.59 -1.56
C CYS A 101 -16.34 -2.34 -2.27
N ARG A 102 -16.31 -2.29 -3.61
CA ARG A 102 -17.50 -2.19 -4.44
C ARG A 102 -17.64 -3.50 -5.20
N ARG A 103 -18.87 -4.02 -5.30
CA ARG A 103 -19.19 -5.18 -6.14
C ARG A 103 -19.18 -4.77 -7.62
N LYS A 104 -18.00 -4.39 -8.12
CA LYS A 104 -17.77 -3.95 -9.49
C LYS A 104 -16.69 -4.83 -10.10
N LEU A 105 -17.01 -5.42 -11.25
CA LEU A 105 -16.05 -6.14 -12.06
C LEU A 105 -15.41 -5.17 -13.06
N SER A 106 -14.10 -5.00 -12.99
CA SER A 106 -13.32 -4.36 -14.05
C SER A 106 -13.01 -5.40 -15.12
N SER A 107 -13.29 -5.12 -16.39
CA SER A 107 -13.02 -6.02 -17.50
C SER A 107 -12.28 -5.29 -18.60
N ALA A 108 -11.27 -5.93 -19.18
CA ALA A 108 -10.52 -5.37 -20.30
C ALA A 108 -10.08 -6.45 -21.28
N VAL A 109 -10.05 -6.11 -22.56
CA VAL A 109 -9.46 -6.93 -23.63
C VAL A 109 -8.09 -6.36 -23.98
N LYS A 110 -7.10 -7.22 -24.17
CA LYS A 110 -5.75 -6.90 -24.63
C LYS A 110 -5.50 -7.66 -25.93
N GLU A 111 -5.30 -6.93 -27.00
CA GLU A 111 -5.13 -7.48 -28.35
C GLU A 111 -3.75 -8.11 -28.60
N SER A 112 -2.86 -8.07 -27.61
CA SER A 112 -1.50 -8.62 -27.73
C SER A 112 -0.91 -8.96 -26.37
N ALA A 113 0.11 -9.83 -26.37
CA ALA A 113 0.95 -10.07 -25.20
C ALA A 113 1.50 -8.77 -24.61
N MET A 114 1.98 -7.86 -25.45
CA MET A 114 2.49 -6.57 -24.99
C MET A 114 1.44 -5.71 -24.28
N GLY A 115 0.17 -5.81 -24.72
CA GLY A 115 -0.96 -5.20 -24.01
C GLY A 115 -1.17 -5.77 -22.60
N VAL A 116 -0.95 -7.08 -22.43
CA VAL A 116 -0.99 -7.75 -21.12
C VAL A 116 0.17 -7.27 -20.24
N VAL A 117 1.40 -7.26 -20.75
CA VAL A 117 2.59 -6.82 -19.99
C VAL A 117 2.44 -5.37 -19.52
N ARG A 118 1.96 -4.47 -20.39
CA ARG A 118 1.72 -3.07 -20.01
C ARG A 118 0.65 -2.93 -18.93
N ALA A 119 -0.41 -3.72 -19.02
CA ALA A 119 -1.46 -3.73 -18.01
C ALA A 119 -0.94 -4.24 -16.67
N ALA A 120 -0.10 -5.27 -16.67
CA ALA A 120 0.57 -5.75 -15.47
C ALA A 120 1.49 -4.69 -14.86
N GLY A 121 2.30 -4.01 -15.67
CA GLY A 121 3.20 -2.94 -15.19
C GLY A 121 2.49 -1.71 -14.63
N ALA A 122 1.23 -1.46 -15.01
CA ALA A 122 0.45 -0.31 -14.55
C ALA A 122 0.08 -0.34 -13.05
N VAL A 123 0.32 -1.47 -12.36
CA VAL A 123 0.16 -1.55 -10.90
C VAL A 123 1.19 -0.72 -10.14
N VAL A 124 2.33 -0.40 -10.78
CA VAL A 124 3.36 0.48 -10.22
C VAL A 124 2.93 1.93 -10.46
N GLN A 125 2.47 2.60 -9.40
CA GLN A 125 1.82 3.91 -9.50
C GLN A 125 2.80 5.09 -9.46
N ASN A 126 4.02 4.90 -8.95
CA ASN A 126 5.05 5.94 -8.91
C ASN A 126 5.92 5.92 -10.17
N ASP A 127 6.70 6.99 -10.36
CA ASP A 127 7.76 7.00 -11.36
C ASP A 127 9.01 6.29 -10.83
N TRP A 128 8.97 4.96 -10.87
CA TRP A 128 10.05 4.09 -10.39
C TRP A 128 11.38 4.27 -11.16
N LYS A 129 11.38 4.99 -12.29
CA LYS A 129 12.58 5.22 -13.10
C LYS A 129 13.39 6.42 -12.62
N VAL A 130 12.85 7.27 -11.74
CA VAL A 130 13.54 8.46 -11.25
C VAL A 130 14.87 8.07 -10.62
N GLY A 131 15.95 8.72 -11.05
CA GLY A 131 17.31 8.47 -10.55
C GLY A 131 17.96 7.19 -11.11
N LEU A 132 17.32 6.50 -12.05
CA LEU A 132 17.85 5.31 -12.73
C LEU A 132 18.13 5.63 -14.20
N GLU A 133 19.26 5.15 -14.72
CA GLU A 133 19.59 5.22 -16.15
C GLU A 133 18.85 4.12 -16.93
N VAL A 134 17.53 4.23 -17.03
CA VAL A 134 16.68 3.29 -17.79
C VAL A 134 16.55 3.76 -19.24
N GLU A 135 17.66 3.70 -19.99
CA GLU A 135 17.63 4.00 -21.43
C GLU A 135 17.04 2.82 -22.20
N VAL A 136 15.75 2.89 -22.52
CA VAL A 136 15.18 2.07 -23.59
C VAL A 136 15.50 2.77 -24.90
N LYS A 137 16.56 2.36 -25.61
CA LYS A 137 16.84 2.84 -26.98
C LYS A 137 15.95 2.06 -27.95
N PRO A 138 14.83 2.62 -28.44
CA PRO A 138 14.01 1.91 -29.40
C PRO A 138 14.72 2.03 -30.76
N SER A 139 15.29 0.93 -31.24
CA SER A 139 15.95 0.89 -32.55
C SER A 139 14.95 1.00 -33.72
N THR A 140 13.65 0.82 -33.45
CA THR A 140 12.52 0.95 -34.38
C THR A 140 11.27 1.32 -33.56
N ASN A 141 10.12 1.53 -34.21
CA ASN A 141 8.81 1.94 -33.63
C ASN A 141 8.18 0.93 -32.64
N THR A 142 8.99 0.25 -31.83
CA THR A 142 8.63 -0.78 -30.86
C THR A 142 8.44 -0.17 -29.48
N GLN A 143 7.24 -0.31 -28.93
CA GLN A 143 6.97 0.03 -27.53
C GLN A 143 7.53 -1.08 -26.63
N VAL A 144 8.61 -0.79 -25.91
CA VAL A 144 9.19 -1.70 -24.91
C VAL A 144 8.74 -1.27 -23.52
N THR A 145 8.28 -2.22 -22.70
CA THR A 145 7.99 -2.00 -21.28
C THR A 145 8.92 -2.88 -20.46
N LEU A 146 9.62 -2.27 -19.49
CA LEU A 146 10.50 -3.02 -18.58
C LEU A 146 9.72 -3.56 -17.37
N ALA A 147 8.79 -2.77 -16.84
CA ALA A 147 7.94 -3.19 -15.74
C ALA A 147 7.06 -4.37 -16.18
N GLY A 148 7.15 -5.47 -15.43
CA GLY A 148 6.41 -6.71 -15.71
C GLY A 148 6.92 -7.54 -16.90
N SER A 149 8.02 -7.17 -17.55
CA SER A 149 8.58 -7.89 -18.71
C SER A 149 8.89 -9.37 -18.48
N HIS A 150 9.21 -9.75 -17.24
CA HIS A 150 9.48 -11.12 -16.79
C HIS A 150 8.43 -11.61 -15.79
N SER A 151 7.24 -11.01 -15.78
CA SER A 151 6.14 -11.49 -14.94
C SER A 151 5.55 -12.79 -15.49
N THR A 152 4.89 -13.57 -14.64
CA THR A 152 4.15 -14.77 -15.06
C THR A 152 3.09 -14.47 -16.12
N LEU A 153 2.47 -13.28 -16.08
CA LEU A 153 1.54 -12.81 -17.11
C LEU A 153 2.24 -12.52 -18.44
N ALA A 154 3.48 -12.01 -18.40
CA ALA A 154 4.29 -11.81 -19.59
C ALA A 154 4.70 -13.13 -20.22
N GLU A 155 5.17 -14.09 -19.42
CA GLU A 155 5.49 -15.45 -19.87
C GLU A 155 4.27 -16.11 -20.51
N PHE A 156 3.14 -16.19 -19.79
CA PHE A 156 1.90 -16.77 -20.29
C PHE A 156 1.42 -16.15 -21.61
N SER A 157 1.37 -14.82 -21.68
CA SER A 157 0.83 -14.15 -22.87
C SER A 157 1.78 -14.24 -24.06
N THR A 158 3.09 -14.24 -23.82
CA THR A 158 4.11 -14.43 -24.86
C THR A 158 4.08 -15.85 -25.38
N GLU A 159 4.04 -16.86 -24.51
CA GLU A 159 3.92 -18.27 -24.91
C GLU A 159 2.69 -18.52 -25.77
N LYS A 160 1.53 -17.97 -25.38
CA LYS A 160 0.30 -18.09 -26.18
C LYS A 160 0.43 -17.41 -27.53
N SER A 161 1.00 -16.20 -27.57
CA SER A 161 1.17 -15.46 -28.81
C SER A 161 2.17 -16.11 -29.78
N GLN A 162 3.05 -17.00 -29.31
CA GLN A 162 3.94 -17.80 -30.16
C GLN A 162 3.24 -19.03 -30.75
N GLN A 163 2.17 -19.51 -30.12
CA GLN A 163 1.42 -20.69 -30.56
C GLN A 163 0.39 -20.34 -31.65
N ASP A 164 -0.34 -19.24 -31.47
CA ASP A 164 -1.32 -18.76 -32.43
C ASP A 164 -1.64 -17.27 -32.18
N LYS A 165 -2.58 -16.71 -32.94
CA LYS A 165 -3.15 -15.39 -32.71
C LYS A 165 -4.14 -15.43 -31.54
N TYR A 166 -3.75 -14.83 -30.42
CA TYR A 166 -4.58 -14.70 -29.23
C TYR A 166 -4.95 -13.25 -28.92
N SER A 167 -6.17 -13.06 -28.44
CA SER A 167 -6.59 -11.90 -27.65
C SER A 167 -6.77 -12.34 -26.19
N PHE A 168 -6.47 -11.46 -25.24
CA PHE A 168 -6.51 -11.77 -23.81
C PHE A 168 -7.60 -10.96 -23.12
N THR A 169 -8.36 -11.58 -22.23
CA THR A 169 -9.37 -10.89 -21.41
C THR A 169 -8.97 -10.97 -19.96
N SER A 170 -9.01 -9.83 -19.25
CA SER A 170 -8.76 -9.74 -17.82
C SER A 170 -10.02 -9.30 -17.09
N HIS A 171 -10.30 -9.95 -15.96
CA HIS A 171 -11.38 -9.61 -15.05
C HIS A 171 -10.81 -9.38 -13.64
N GLU A 172 -11.09 -8.24 -13.04
CA GLU A 172 -10.54 -7.85 -11.74
C GLU A 172 -11.63 -7.35 -10.78
N VAL A 173 -11.53 -7.78 -9.52
CA VAL A 173 -12.28 -7.24 -8.37
C VAL A 173 -11.27 -6.80 -7.33
N SER A 174 -11.40 -5.56 -6.86
CA SER A 174 -10.46 -4.97 -5.89
C SER A 174 -11.21 -4.39 -4.69
N CYS A 175 -10.67 -4.66 -3.50
CA CYS A 175 -11.18 -4.17 -2.23
C CYS A 175 -10.00 -3.70 -1.38
N ALA A 176 -10.03 -2.43 -0.98
CA ALA A 176 -9.09 -1.89 -0.01
C ALA A 176 -9.71 -2.01 1.39
N TYR A 177 -8.89 -2.39 2.38
CA TYR A 177 -9.30 -2.53 3.78
C TYR A 177 -8.48 -1.65 4.73
N TYR A 178 -7.24 -1.35 4.35
CA TYR A 178 -6.30 -0.55 5.12
C TYR A 178 -5.57 0.44 4.20
N THR A 179 -5.01 1.50 4.77
CA THR A 179 -3.99 2.35 4.13
C THR A 179 -2.90 2.67 5.11
#